data_AF-A0AA38VYP8-F1
#
_entry.id   AF-A0AA38VYP8-F1
#
_cell.length_a   1.000
_cell.length_b   1.000
_cell.length_c   1.000
_cell.angle_alpha   90.00
_cell.angle_beta   90.00
_cell.angle_gamma   90.00
#
_symmetry.space_group_name_H-M   'P 1'
#
loop_
_entity.id
_entity.type
_entity.pdbx_description
1 polymer ?
#
loop_
_entity_poly.entity_id
_entity_poly.type
_entity_poly.pdbx_seq_one_letter_code
_entity_poly.pdbx_strand_id
1 'polypeptide(L)'
;MTGREEENVASRDPISKSVVDAGRRHIFYANERGERFNITAVHRMNMHYLRKRIMDETMSILDRGEMSNGNSDALTTLIQDYCAAVRDRELMRDTAYRDWDNCPFHLKSERPMERDLFDYLKSNGLQPDQMVLDHEDRLLPELPGGPWDYPSASRTRKERYVLAILGGVIINAPMILMVLVPAYYSPTKLPLELLAATAAYAAVLVVFVSGTSSS
;
A
#
# COMPACT_ATOMS: atom_id res chain seq x y z
N MET A 1 -45.39 -13.87 -0.52
CA MET A 1 -44.15 -13.10 -0.28
C MET A 1 -43.59 -13.53 1.06
N THR A 2 -42.80 -14.60 1.06
CA THR A 2 -42.15 -15.15 2.24
C THR A 2 -40.89 -14.33 2.50
N GLY A 3 -40.94 -13.45 3.50
CA GLY A 3 -39.77 -12.74 4.02
C GLY A 3 -38.78 -13.77 4.54
N ARG A 4 -37.72 -14.00 3.76
CA ARG A 4 -36.57 -14.75 4.22
C ARG A 4 -35.85 -13.81 5.18
N GLU A 5 -36.05 -14.01 6.47
CA GLU A 5 -35.18 -13.41 7.47
C GLU A 5 -33.75 -13.76 7.06
N GLU A 6 -32.97 -12.76 6.66
CA GLU A 6 -31.53 -12.88 6.54
C GLU A 6 -31.00 -13.09 7.96
N GLU A 7 -31.08 -14.35 8.40
CA GLU A 7 -30.45 -14.82 9.64
C GLU A 7 -29.01 -14.33 9.58
N ASN A 8 -28.63 -13.50 10.56
CA ASN A 8 -27.39 -12.74 10.57
C ASN A 8 -26.20 -13.71 10.70
N VAL A 9 -25.79 -14.31 9.57
CA VAL A 9 -24.80 -15.41 9.47
C VAL A 9 -23.46 -15.02 10.11
N ALA A 10 -23.16 -13.72 10.15
CA ALA A 10 -21.98 -13.17 10.81
C ALA A 10 -21.90 -13.50 12.31
N SER A 11 -23.03 -13.79 12.98
CA SER A 11 -23.08 -14.05 14.42
C SER A 11 -22.53 -15.41 14.86
N ARG A 12 -22.42 -16.41 13.98
CA ARG A 12 -22.07 -17.79 14.39
C ARG A 12 -20.69 -18.26 13.98
N ASP A 13 -20.04 -17.60 13.02
CA ASP A 13 -18.72 -17.99 12.57
C ASP A 13 -17.62 -17.20 13.29
N PRO A 14 -16.79 -17.84 14.14
CA PRO A 14 -15.72 -17.17 14.87
C PRO A 14 -14.70 -16.51 13.93
N ILE A 15 -14.49 -17.04 12.73
CA ILE A 15 -13.57 -16.48 11.74
C ILE A 15 -14.09 -15.13 11.26
N SER A 16 -15.37 -15.08 10.86
CA SER A 16 -16.02 -13.84 10.41
C SER A 16 -15.99 -12.75 11.48
N LYS A 17 -16.26 -13.09 12.75
CA LYS A 17 -16.18 -12.13 13.85
C LYS A 17 -14.76 -11.57 14.03
N SER A 18 -13.74 -12.43 14.05
CA SER A 18 -12.34 -12.01 14.21
C SER A 18 -11.88 -11.05 13.11
N VAL A 19 -12.35 -11.25 11.88
CA VAL A 19 -12.04 -10.40 10.72
C VAL A 19 -12.75 -9.07 10.79
N VAL A 20 -14.00 -9.04 11.27
CA VAL A 20 -14.73 -7.79 11.53
C VAL A 20 -14.07 -6.99 12.66
N ASP A 21 -13.69 -7.66 13.76
CA ASP A 21 -13.03 -7.02 14.89
C ASP A 21 -11.63 -6.50 14.51
N ALA A 22 -10.87 -7.25 13.71
CA ALA A 22 -9.62 -6.77 13.12
C ALA A 22 -9.87 -5.58 12.18
N GLY A 23 -10.86 -5.69 11.30
CA GLY A 23 -11.16 -4.69 10.28
C GLY A 23 -11.64 -3.36 10.84
N ARG A 24 -12.44 -3.38 11.91
CA ARG A 24 -13.06 -2.19 12.51
C ARG A 24 -12.04 -1.08 12.80
N ARG A 25 -10.90 -1.47 13.38
CA ARG A 25 -9.77 -0.59 13.73
C ARG A 25 -9.12 0.10 12.52
N HIS A 26 -9.16 -0.56 11.36
CA HIS A 26 -8.60 -0.02 10.13
C HIS A 26 -9.65 0.69 9.26
N ILE A 27 -10.95 0.44 9.48
CA ILE A 27 -12.05 0.99 8.68
C ILE A 27 -12.36 2.42 9.11
N PHE A 28 -12.65 2.67 10.38
CA PHE A 28 -13.07 3.99 10.84
C PHE A 28 -12.26 4.40 12.07
N TYR A 29 -11.37 5.37 11.89
CA TYR A 29 -10.46 5.79 12.95
C TYR A 29 -10.25 7.31 12.98
N ALA A 30 -9.87 7.82 14.14
CA ALA A 30 -9.53 9.22 14.36
C ALA A 30 -8.03 9.38 14.63
N ASN A 31 -7.44 10.42 14.04
CA ASN A 31 -6.07 10.85 14.32
C ASN A 31 -5.99 12.36 14.55
N GLU A 32 -4.79 12.90 14.76
CA GLU A 32 -4.55 14.33 15.03
C GLU A 32 -5.10 15.26 13.94
N ARG A 33 -5.26 14.75 12.70
CA ARG A 33 -5.77 15.51 11.56
C ARG A 33 -7.29 15.38 11.38
N GLY A 34 -7.94 14.48 12.13
CA GLY A 34 -9.38 14.26 12.07
C GLY A 34 -9.77 12.80 11.87
N GLU A 35 -11.05 12.58 11.60
CA GLU A 35 -11.64 11.27 11.34
C GLU A 35 -11.33 10.79 9.90
N ARG A 36 -11.11 9.48 9.75
CA ARG A 36 -10.74 8.80 8.51
C ARG A 36 -11.59 7.55 8.31
N PHE A 37 -12.09 7.35 7.10
CA PHE A 37 -12.75 6.10 6.72
C PHE A 37 -11.98 5.43 5.56
N ASN A 38 -11.49 4.22 5.79
CA ASN A 38 -10.66 3.50 4.85
C ASN A 38 -11.48 2.42 4.11
N ILE A 39 -11.87 2.72 2.88
CA ILE A 39 -12.62 1.80 2.02
C ILE A 39 -11.76 0.57 1.67
N THR A 40 -10.43 0.71 1.61
CA THR A 40 -9.55 -0.42 1.31
C THR A 40 -9.57 -1.49 2.40
N ALA A 41 -9.79 -1.10 3.66
CA ALA A 41 -9.95 -2.06 4.77
C ALA A 41 -11.24 -2.87 4.62
N VAL A 42 -12.35 -2.22 4.23
CA VAL A 42 -13.62 -2.91 3.92
C VAL A 42 -13.43 -3.88 2.75
N HIS A 43 -12.72 -3.47 1.70
CA HIS A 43 -12.42 -4.32 0.55
C HIS A 43 -11.62 -5.57 0.94
N ARG A 44 -10.63 -5.45 1.84
CA ARG A 44 -9.88 -6.61 2.36
C ARG A 44 -10.76 -7.59 3.12
N MET A 45 -11.70 -7.09 3.92
CA MET A 45 -12.69 -7.94 4.58
C MET A 45 -13.56 -8.67 3.56
N ASN A 46 -14.00 -7.99 2.50
CA ASN A 46 -14.76 -8.62 1.41
C ASN A 46 -13.95 -9.72 0.71
N MET A 47 -12.68 -9.48 0.40
CA MET A 47 -11.80 -10.50 -0.19
C MET A 47 -11.66 -11.73 0.70
N HIS A 48 -11.60 -11.56 2.03
CA HIS A 48 -11.55 -12.68 2.95
C HIS A 48 -12.85 -13.45 3.00
N TYR A 49 -13.98 -12.74 3.03
CA TYR A 49 -15.29 -13.35 2.93
C TYR A 49 -15.43 -14.20 1.67
N LEU A 50 -14.98 -13.71 0.51
CA LEU A 50 -14.95 -14.47 -0.74
C LEU A 50 -14.07 -15.72 -0.63
N ARG A 51 -12.86 -15.62 -0.05
CA ARG A 51 -12.00 -16.79 0.19
C ARG A 51 -12.68 -17.83 1.06
N LYS A 52 -13.31 -17.41 2.16
CA LYS A 52 -14.04 -18.31 3.04
C LYS A 52 -15.17 -19.02 2.29
N ARG A 53 -15.98 -18.29 1.50
CA ARG A 53 -17.05 -18.89 0.70
C ARG A 53 -16.53 -19.89 -0.33
N ILE A 54 -15.40 -19.61 -0.97
CA ILE A 54 -14.73 -20.56 -1.88
C ILE A 54 -14.35 -21.83 -1.12
N MET A 55 -13.80 -21.70 0.10
CA MET A 55 -13.44 -22.85 0.95
C MET A 55 -14.68 -23.64 1.39
N ASP A 56 -15.74 -22.97 1.83
CA ASP A 56 -17.00 -23.59 2.26
C ASP A 56 -17.65 -24.38 1.11
N GLU A 57 -17.69 -23.80 -0.10
CA GLU A 57 -18.24 -24.48 -1.29
C GLU A 57 -17.35 -25.66 -1.72
N THR A 58 -16.03 -25.50 -1.65
CA THR A 58 -15.08 -26.59 -1.93
C THR A 58 -15.24 -27.73 -0.94
N MET A 59 -15.40 -27.43 0.36
CA MET A 59 -15.65 -28.43 1.40
C MET A 59 -16.95 -29.18 1.15
N SER A 60 -18.03 -28.47 0.80
CA SER A 60 -19.31 -29.06 0.41
C SER A 60 -19.20 -30.03 -0.78
N ILE A 61 -18.38 -29.70 -1.80
CA ILE A 61 -18.10 -30.60 -2.94
C ILE A 61 -17.32 -31.84 -2.48
N LEU A 62 -16.29 -31.65 -1.65
CA LEU A 62 -15.45 -32.75 -1.14
C LEU A 62 -16.26 -33.71 -0.27
N ASP A 63 -17.12 -33.20 0.61
CA ASP A 63 -17.96 -34.02 1.50
C ASP A 63 -18.97 -34.87 0.73
N ARG A 64 -19.47 -34.38 -0.42
CA ARG A 64 -20.38 -35.13 -1.29
C ARG A 64 -19.66 -36.16 -2.16
N GLY A 65 -18.36 -35.98 -2.42
CA GLY A 65 -17.58 -36.84 -3.32
C GLY A 65 -17.92 -36.68 -4.81
N GLU A 66 -18.77 -35.71 -5.16
CA GLU A 66 -19.16 -35.42 -6.55
C GLU A 66 -19.33 -33.91 -6.77
N MET A 67 -18.96 -33.45 -7.96
CA MET A 67 -19.10 -32.06 -8.38
C MET A 67 -20.32 -31.93 -9.29
N SER A 68 -21.44 -31.46 -8.73
CA SER A 68 -22.64 -31.16 -9.51
C SER A 68 -22.45 -29.91 -10.37
N ASN A 69 -23.19 -29.80 -11.48
CA ASN A 69 -23.17 -28.59 -12.33
C ASN A 69 -23.49 -27.32 -11.52
N GLY A 70 -24.45 -27.39 -10.60
CA GLY A 70 -24.83 -26.24 -9.76
C GLY A 70 -23.70 -25.76 -8.84
N ASN A 71 -23.01 -26.69 -8.16
CA ASN A 71 -21.87 -26.34 -7.31
C ASN A 71 -20.68 -25.85 -8.15
N SER A 72 -20.48 -26.41 -9.34
CA SER A 72 -19.46 -25.96 -10.30
C SER A 72 -19.67 -24.51 -10.73
N ASP A 73 -20.90 -24.15 -11.09
CA ASP A 73 -21.25 -22.80 -11.51
C ASP A 73 -21.13 -21.79 -10.35
N ALA A 74 -21.57 -22.19 -9.14
CA ALA A 74 -21.43 -21.38 -7.93
C ALA A 74 -19.96 -21.12 -7.58
N LEU A 75 -19.12 -22.18 -7.59
CA LEU A 75 -17.68 -22.06 -7.33
C LEU A 75 -16.99 -21.20 -8.39
N THR A 76 -17.35 -21.38 -9.67
CA THR A 76 -16.80 -20.57 -10.77
C THR A 76 -17.11 -19.09 -10.58
N THR A 77 -18.36 -18.76 -10.21
CA THR A 77 -18.78 -17.39 -9.92
C THR A 77 -17.98 -16.80 -8.76
N LEU A 78 -17.83 -17.54 -7.66
CA LEU A 78 -17.04 -17.11 -6.50
C LEU A 78 -15.56 -16.85 -6.85
N ILE A 79 -14.96 -17.69 -7.69
CA ILE A 79 -13.58 -17.52 -8.17
C ILE A 79 -13.46 -16.26 -9.04
N GLN A 80 -14.44 -16.02 -9.91
CA GLN A 80 -14.47 -14.81 -10.74
C GLN A 80 -14.59 -13.54 -9.89
N ASP A 81 -15.51 -13.53 -8.92
CA ASP A 81 -15.69 -12.41 -7.99
C ASP A 81 -14.42 -12.16 -7.17
N TYR A 82 -13.77 -13.22 -6.70
CA TYR A 82 -12.48 -13.10 -6.00
C TYR A 82 -11.38 -12.53 -6.90
N CYS A 83 -11.27 -13.01 -8.13
CA CYS A 83 -10.30 -12.47 -9.11
C CYS A 83 -10.59 -11.00 -9.44
N ALA A 84 -11.87 -10.60 -9.55
CA ALA A 84 -12.26 -9.21 -9.72
C ALA A 84 -11.82 -8.36 -8.52
N ALA A 85 -12.12 -8.82 -7.29
CA ALA A 85 -11.70 -8.14 -6.08
C ALA A 85 -10.16 -8.01 -5.96
N VAL A 86 -9.40 -9.02 -6.40
CA VAL A 86 -7.93 -8.93 -6.49
C VAL A 86 -7.49 -7.83 -7.46
N ARG A 87 -8.12 -7.71 -8.64
CA ARG A 87 -7.81 -6.63 -9.60
C ARG A 87 -8.17 -5.25 -9.05
N ASP A 88 -9.32 -5.13 -8.39
CA ASP A 88 -9.74 -3.86 -7.77
C ASP A 88 -8.78 -3.46 -6.66
N ARG A 89 -8.26 -4.45 -5.91
CA ARG A 89 -7.23 -4.20 -4.90
C ARG A 89 -5.96 -3.61 -5.52
N GLU A 90 -5.54 -4.11 -6.67
CA GLU A 90 -4.38 -3.58 -7.41
C GLU A 90 -4.61 -2.13 -7.87
N LEU A 91 -5.82 -1.82 -8.35
CA LEU A 91 -6.19 -0.44 -8.69
C LEU A 91 -6.18 0.48 -7.47
N MET A 92 -6.75 0.03 -6.34
CA MET A 92 -6.74 0.79 -5.08
C MET A 92 -5.31 1.05 -4.61
N ARG A 93 -4.45 0.04 -4.73
CA ARG A 93 -3.02 0.12 -4.44
C ARG A 93 -2.32 1.18 -5.29
N ASP A 94 -2.45 1.09 -6.61
CA ASP A 94 -1.77 2.00 -7.52
C ASP A 94 -2.22 3.46 -7.32
N THR A 95 -3.51 3.65 -7.04
CA THR A 95 -4.08 4.97 -6.76
C THR A 95 -3.50 5.55 -5.46
N ALA A 96 -3.45 4.74 -4.39
CA ALA A 96 -2.87 5.15 -3.11
C ALA A 96 -1.37 5.45 -3.22
N TYR A 97 -0.64 4.72 -4.07
CA TYR A 97 0.79 4.94 -4.31
C TYR A 97 1.09 6.25 -5.03
N ARG A 98 0.24 6.63 -5.99
CA ARG A 98 0.41 7.87 -6.77
C ARG A 98 0.14 9.11 -5.93
N ASP A 99 -0.96 9.13 -5.21
CA ASP A 99 -1.39 10.26 -4.40
C ASP A 99 -2.17 9.81 -3.17
N TRP A 100 -1.45 9.58 -2.08
CA TRP A 100 -2.06 9.18 -0.81
C TRP A 100 -3.00 10.25 -0.25
N ASP A 101 -2.68 11.53 -0.45
CA ASP A 101 -3.44 12.62 0.13
C ASP A 101 -4.77 12.85 -0.59
N ASN A 102 -4.82 12.58 -1.90
CA ASN A 102 -6.04 12.64 -2.70
C ASN A 102 -6.61 11.27 -3.06
N CYS A 103 -6.19 10.21 -2.37
CA CYS A 103 -6.70 8.86 -2.60
C CYS A 103 -8.24 8.84 -2.39
N PRO A 104 -9.03 8.44 -3.40
CA PRO A 104 -10.50 8.41 -3.30
C PRO A 104 -11.01 7.30 -2.37
N PHE A 105 -10.15 6.32 -2.05
CA PHE A 105 -10.49 5.20 -1.17
C PHE A 105 -10.30 5.53 0.33
N HIS A 106 -9.75 6.71 0.64
CA HIS A 106 -9.62 7.20 2.01
C HIS A 106 -10.46 8.46 2.17
N LEU A 107 -11.58 8.32 2.88
CA LEU A 107 -12.42 9.46 3.25
C LEU A 107 -11.80 10.16 4.47
N LYS A 108 -12.05 11.46 4.55
CA LYS A 108 -11.38 12.47 5.35
C LYS A 108 -12.42 13.49 5.82
N SER A 109 -12.63 13.59 7.13
CA SER A 109 -13.61 14.53 7.71
C SER A 109 -13.32 16.01 7.44
N GLU A 110 -12.11 16.35 6.99
CA GLU A 110 -11.73 17.70 6.55
C GLU A 110 -12.35 18.07 5.19
N ARG A 111 -12.79 17.09 4.39
CA ARG A 111 -13.47 17.34 3.12
C ARG A 111 -14.96 17.56 3.37
N PRO A 112 -15.55 18.71 2.97
CA PRO A 112 -16.93 19.05 3.30
C PRO A 112 -17.95 17.99 2.86
N MET A 113 -17.81 17.44 1.64
CA MET A 113 -18.73 16.43 1.10
C MET A 113 -18.64 15.08 1.84
N GLU A 114 -17.49 14.78 2.45
CA GLU A 114 -17.29 13.51 3.16
C GLU A 114 -17.73 13.64 4.62
N ARG A 115 -17.73 14.85 5.19
CA ARG A 115 -18.19 15.11 6.56
C ARG A 115 -19.63 14.64 6.80
N ASP A 116 -20.53 14.88 5.86
CA ASP A 116 -21.93 14.43 5.96
C ASP A 116 -22.02 12.89 6.04
N LEU A 117 -21.11 12.17 5.35
CA LEU A 117 -21.03 10.71 5.45
C LEU A 117 -20.55 10.27 6.84
N PHE A 118 -19.59 10.97 7.43
CA PHE A 118 -19.15 10.68 8.80
C PHE A 118 -20.25 10.95 9.83
N ASP A 119 -20.99 12.04 9.69
CA ASP A 119 -22.12 12.36 10.57
C ASP A 119 -23.24 11.34 10.42
N TYR A 120 -23.49 10.85 9.20
CA TYR A 120 -24.39 9.72 8.97
C TYR A 120 -23.90 8.44 9.69
N LEU A 121 -22.63 8.07 9.57
CA LEU A 121 -22.08 6.90 10.27
C LEU A 121 -22.23 7.02 11.79
N LYS A 122 -21.94 8.19 12.35
CA LYS A 122 -22.11 8.50 13.78
C LYS A 122 -23.57 8.42 14.22
N SER A 123 -24.51 8.90 13.40
CA SER A 123 -25.94 8.80 13.68
C SER A 123 -26.45 7.35 13.74
N ASN A 124 -25.77 6.44 13.02
CA ASN A 124 -26.02 5.00 13.05
C ASN A 124 -25.26 4.27 14.19
N GLY A 125 -24.64 5.01 15.11
CA GLY A 125 -23.94 4.45 16.26
C GLY A 125 -22.51 3.96 15.98
N LEU A 126 -21.97 4.20 14.78
CA LEU A 126 -20.56 3.91 14.49
C LEU A 126 -19.69 5.06 15.00
N GLN A 127 -18.82 4.76 15.95
CA GLN A 127 -17.83 5.70 16.47
C GLN A 127 -16.45 5.39 15.88
N PRO A 128 -15.63 6.40 15.58
CA PRO A 128 -14.26 6.19 15.13
C PRO A 128 -13.43 5.60 16.26
N ASP A 129 -12.66 4.56 15.95
CA ASP A 129 -11.65 4.04 16.88
C ASP A 129 -10.44 4.99 16.92
N GLN A 130 -9.63 4.92 17.99
CA GLN A 130 -8.38 5.67 18.01
C GLN A 130 -7.37 5.05 17.04
N MET A 131 -6.67 5.87 16.26
CA MET A 131 -5.61 5.39 15.38
C MET A 131 -4.54 4.65 16.21
N VAL A 132 -4.33 3.37 15.86
CA VAL A 132 -3.28 2.54 16.44
C VAL A 132 -1.94 2.93 15.84
N LEU A 133 -0.89 2.99 16.67
CA LEU A 133 0.45 3.32 16.21
C LEU A 133 1.05 2.11 15.46
N ASP A 134 1.89 2.37 14.44
CA ASP A 134 2.47 1.35 13.53
C ASP A 134 3.13 0.17 14.28
N HIS A 135 3.77 0.44 15.42
CA HIS A 135 4.44 -0.60 16.21
C HIS A 135 3.47 -1.49 17.01
N GLU A 136 2.34 -0.94 17.45
CA GLU A 136 1.28 -1.68 18.14
C GLU A 136 0.48 -2.50 17.12
N ASP A 137 0.30 -1.97 15.91
CA ASP A 137 -0.44 -2.64 14.85
C ASP A 137 0.23 -3.96 14.41
N ARG A 138 1.57 -4.00 14.43
CA ARG A 138 2.35 -5.23 14.15
C ARG A 138 2.15 -6.35 15.18
N LEU A 139 1.65 -6.04 16.37
CA LEU A 139 1.35 -7.04 17.40
C LEU A 139 -0.07 -7.62 17.22
N LEU A 140 -0.87 -7.03 16.35
CA LEU A 140 -2.24 -7.43 16.10
C LEU A 140 -2.32 -8.41 14.93
N PRO A 141 -3.36 -9.26 14.88
CA PRO A 141 -3.59 -10.13 13.74
C PRO A 141 -3.72 -9.30 12.45
N GLU A 142 -2.88 -9.60 11.46
CA GLU A 142 -2.97 -8.91 10.18
C GLU A 142 -4.31 -9.19 9.52
N LEU A 143 -4.92 -8.13 8.99
CA LEU A 143 -6.05 -8.31 8.10
C LEU A 143 -5.61 -9.21 6.90
N PRO A 144 -6.50 -10.05 6.40
CA PRO A 144 -6.24 -10.90 5.24
C PRO A 144 -5.80 -10.07 4.02
N GLY A 145 -4.85 -10.63 3.27
CA GLY A 145 -4.21 -9.94 2.15
C GLY A 145 -2.81 -9.40 2.44
N GLY A 146 -2.31 -9.55 3.67
CA GLY A 146 -1.00 -9.06 4.11
C GLY A 146 -1.00 -7.56 4.41
N PRO A 147 0.12 -7.00 4.88
CA PRO A 147 0.21 -5.60 5.26
C PRO A 147 -0.23 -4.70 4.11
N TRP A 148 -1.15 -3.77 4.40
CA TRP A 148 -1.39 -2.63 3.50
C TRP A 148 -0.32 -1.55 3.69
N ASP A 149 0.68 -1.83 4.53
CA ASP A 149 1.80 -0.96 4.84
C ASP A 149 2.59 -0.70 3.56
N TYR A 150 2.13 0.30 2.81
CA TYR A 150 3.03 1.06 2.00
C TYR A 150 4.06 1.61 2.99
N PRO A 151 5.36 1.38 2.79
CA PRO A 151 6.27 2.46 3.10
C PRO A 151 5.64 3.67 2.42
N SER A 152 5.16 4.63 3.22
CA SER A 152 4.47 5.81 2.74
C SER A 152 5.18 6.27 1.46
N ALA A 153 4.48 6.70 0.41
CA ALA A 153 5.15 7.10 -0.82
C ALA A 153 6.32 8.08 -0.54
N SER A 154 6.24 8.82 0.57
CA SER A 154 7.34 9.58 1.17
C SER A 154 8.52 8.74 1.70
N ARG A 155 8.34 7.61 2.39
CA ARG A 155 9.43 6.67 2.75
C ARG A 155 10.10 6.07 1.51
N THR A 156 9.36 5.59 0.52
CA THR A 156 9.96 5.06 -0.72
C THR A 156 10.68 6.16 -1.52
N ARG A 157 10.11 7.38 -1.57
CA ARG A 157 10.80 8.55 -2.13
C ARG A 157 12.05 8.88 -1.33
N LYS A 158 11.99 8.90 0.01
CA LYS A 158 13.16 9.13 0.88
C LYS A 158 14.23 8.08 0.64
N GLU A 159 13.88 6.80 0.55
CA GLU A 159 14.84 5.74 0.26
C GLU A 159 15.49 5.92 -1.11
N ARG A 160 14.72 6.27 -2.15
CA ARG A 160 15.27 6.61 -3.47
C ARG A 160 16.17 7.84 -3.43
N TYR A 161 15.78 8.90 -2.73
CA TYR A 161 16.61 10.10 -2.55
C TYR A 161 17.88 9.80 -1.75
N VAL A 162 17.79 9.01 -0.69
CA VAL A 162 18.93 8.58 0.12
C VAL A 162 19.88 7.75 -0.73
N LEU A 163 19.38 6.79 -1.51
CA LEU A 163 20.21 6.00 -2.44
C LEU A 163 20.83 6.87 -3.52
N ALA A 164 20.10 7.84 -4.07
CA ALA A 164 20.64 8.78 -5.06
C ALA A 164 21.74 9.67 -4.47
N ILE A 165 21.55 10.19 -3.25
CA ILE A 165 22.56 10.97 -2.54
C ILE A 165 23.79 10.09 -2.23
N LEU A 166 23.56 8.88 -1.72
CA LEU A 166 24.63 7.94 -1.38
C LEU A 166 25.44 7.56 -2.63
N GLY A 167 24.76 7.26 -3.74
CA GLY A 167 25.39 7.00 -5.03
C GLY A 167 26.17 8.21 -5.55
N GLY A 168 25.61 9.42 -5.41
CA GLY A 168 26.29 10.67 -5.74
C GLY A 168 27.56 10.87 -4.90
N VAL A 169 27.51 10.62 -3.60
CA VAL A 169 28.68 10.73 -2.71
C VAL A 169 29.73 9.68 -3.08
N ILE A 170 29.34 8.43 -3.30
CA ILE A 170 30.27 7.34 -3.66
C ILE A 170 31.01 7.64 -4.97
N ILE A 171 30.34 8.27 -5.94
CA ILE A 171 30.95 8.63 -7.23
C ILE A 171 31.85 9.87 -7.10
N ASN A 172 31.41 10.91 -6.38
CA ASN A 172 32.14 12.18 -6.32
C ASN A 172 33.26 12.20 -5.27
N ALA A 173 33.12 11.50 -4.14
CA ALA A 173 34.11 11.48 -3.06
C ALA A 173 35.52 11.02 -3.50
N PRO A 174 35.70 9.90 -4.24
CA PRO A 174 37.04 9.49 -4.69
C PRO A 174 37.65 10.49 -5.67
N MET A 175 36.82 11.16 -6.48
CA MET A 175 37.28 12.19 -7.42
C MET A 175 37.79 13.44 -6.70
N ILE A 176 37.03 13.92 -5.71
CA ILE A 176 37.42 15.04 -4.86
C ILE A 176 38.71 14.71 -4.10
N LEU A 177 38.82 13.49 -3.57
CA LEU A 177 40.05 13.01 -2.92
C LEU A 177 41.24 12.96 -3.90
N MET A 178 41.06 12.46 -5.11
CA MET A 178 42.11 12.41 -6.13
C MET A 178 42.62 13.79 -6.57
N VAL A 179 41.79 14.84 -6.49
CA VAL A 179 42.22 16.21 -6.80
C VAL A 179 42.85 16.88 -5.58
N LEU A 180 42.24 16.74 -4.40
CA LEU A 180 42.71 17.41 -3.18
C LEU A 180 44.02 16.82 -2.64
N VAL A 181 44.21 15.50 -2.71
CA VAL A 181 45.41 14.85 -2.17
C VAL A 181 46.68 15.34 -2.89
N PRO A 182 46.80 15.31 -4.24
CA PRO A 182 47.96 15.86 -4.93
C PRO A 182 48.10 17.37 -4.76
N ALA A 183 47.00 18.13 -4.75
CA ALA A 183 47.05 19.58 -4.52
C ALA A 183 47.62 19.94 -3.15
N TYR A 184 47.36 19.12 -2.13
CA TYR A 184 47.92 19.29 -0.79
C TYR A 184 49.41 18.93 -0.72
N TYR A 185 49.85 17.87 -1.42
CA TYR A 185 51.24 17.39 -1.37
C TYR A 185 52.18 18.00 -2.43
N SER A 186 51.68 18.65 -3.48
CA SER A 186 52.50 19.23 -4.56
C SER A 186 51.84 20.45 -5.23
N PRO A 187 51.93 21.64 -4.62
CA PRO A 187 51.26 22.86 -5.11
C PRO A 187 51.80 23.42 -6.44
N THR A 188 52.90 22.88 -6.99
CA THR A 188 53.60 23.46 -8.16
C THR A 188 53.22 22.85 -9.51
N LYS A 189 52.38 21.81 -9.58
CA LYS A 189 51.98 21.13 -10.85
C LYS A 189 50.51 21.32 -11.25
N LEU A 190 49.79 22.21 -10.58
CA LEU A 190 48.31 22.25 -10.55
C LEU A 190 47.54 22.46 -11.87
N PRO A 191 47.94 23.29 -12.85
CA PRO A 191 46.98 23.74 -13.87
C PRO A 191 46.64 22.69 -14.93
N LEU A 192 47.58 21.79 -15.27
CA LEU A 192 47.43 20.89 -16.41
C LEU A 192 46.69 19.59 -16.03
N GLU A 193 46.97 19.04 -14.85
CA GLU A 193 46.27 17.86 -14.34
C GLU A 193 44.82 18.18 -13.93
N LEU A 194 44.59 19.38 -13.41
CA LEU A 194 43.25 19.84 -13.05
C LEU A 194 42.39 20.03 -14.31
N LEU A 195 42.96 20.57 -15.39
CA LEU A 195 42.28 20.66 -16.70
C LEU A 195 41.90 19.29 -17.27
N ALA A 196 42.81 18.31 -17.20
CA ALA A 196 42.55 16.95 -17.68
C ALA A 196 41.45 16.24 -16.86
N ALA A 197 41.48 16.37 -15.53
CA ALA A 197 40.45 15.83 -14.64
C ALA A 197 39.09 16.49 -14.90
N THR A 198 39.06 17.81 -15.10
CA THR A 198 37.81 18.55 -15.38
C THR A 198 37.23 18.18 -16.74
N ALA A 199 38.08 17.99 -17.77
CA ALA A 199 37.65 17.57 -19.11
C ALA A 199 37.11 16.13 -19.12
N ALA A 200 37.75 15.21 -18.40
CA ALA A 200 37.24 13.84 -18.25
C ALA A 200 35.88 13.81 -17.54
N TYR A 201 35.68 14.66 -16.53
CA TYR A 201 34.40 14.80 -15.84
C TYR A 201 33.28 15.34 -16.75
N ALA A 202 33.57 16.39 -17.53
CA ALA A 202 32.60 16.95 -18.47
C ALA A 202 32.15 15.90 -19.50
N ALA A 203 33.08 15.06 -19.98
CA ALA A 203 32.76 13.97 -20.89
C ALA A 203 31.84 12.91 -20.26
N VAL A 204 32.10 12.51 -19.01
CA VAL A 204 31.26 11.51 -18.31
C VAL A 204 29.86 12.06 -18.02
N LEU A 205 29.74 13.32 -17.56
CA LEU A 205 28.43 13.93 -17.32
C LEU A 205 27.58 14.04 -18.58
N VAL A 206 28.17 14.41 -19.72
CA VAL A 206 27.45 14.51 -20.99
C VAL A 206 26.89 13.15 -21.43
N VAL A 207 27.63 12.06 -21.19
CA VAL A 207 27.16 10.70 -21.50
C VAL A 207 26.00 10.29 -20.60
N PHE A 208 26.10 10.54 -19.29
CA PHE A 208 25.02 10.19 -18.36
C PHE A 208 23.74 11.03 -18.58
N VAL A 209 23.87 12.33 -18.84
CA VAL A 209 22.72 13.21 -19.12
C VAL A 209 22.06 12.89 -20.47
N SER A 210 22.84 12.51 -21.48
CA SER A 210 22.28 12.13 -22.79
C SER A 210 21.56 10.78 -22.78
N GLY A 211 21.95 9.86 -21.88
CA GLY A 211 21.30 8.55 -21.73
C GLY A 211 19.95 8.58 -21.01
N THR A 212 19.66 9.64 -20.24
CA THR A 212 18.40 9.76 -19.47
C THR A 212 17.26 10.45 -20.21
N SER A 213 17.53 11.04 -21.38
CA SER A 213 16.55 11.84 -22.15
C SER A 213 15.74 11.02 -23.16
N SER A 214 16.00 9.72 -23.27
CA SER A 214 15.46 8.84 -24.32
C SER A 214 14.44 7.79 -23.84
N SER A 215 13.88 7.94 -22.62
CA SER A 215 12.82 7.05 -22.10
C SER A 215 11.47 7.74 -21.98
#